data_AF-A0A957PL36-F1
#
_entry.id   AF-A0A957PL36-F1
#
_cell.length_a   1.000
_cell.length_b   1.000
_cell.length_c   1.000
_cell.angle_alpha   90.00
_cell.angle_beta   90.00
_cell.angle_gamma   90.00
#
_symmetry.space_group_name_H-M   'P 1'
#
loop_
_entity.id
_entity.type
_entity.pdbx_description
1 polymer ?
#
loop_
_entity_poly.entity_id
_entity_poly.type
_entity_poly.pdbx_seq_one_letter_code
_entity_poly.pdbx_strand_id
1 'polypeptide(L)'
;MKSKIVYKSFWFTLMALILLMSPAALDHIPGWQGAVAFARTNQASMVRAYAPTASTFSVTNGNASGPGSLRQAVIDANNNPGADTIVIDPSVTTILPLVGPTTAGQFGPIVILESVQIIGPGSTQLTIDDQQAFIVGSVINPPGQVRCSFSDNAVAKLSGIVFQVGATSGDQSSVTASFQGFKVTNTSGFV
;
A
#
# COMPACT_ATOMS: atom_id res chain seq x y z
N MET A 1 44.51 -37.04 9.85
CA MET A 1 43.74 -36.07 9.05
C MET A 1 42.40 -36.69 8.69
N LYS A 2 41.29 -36.25 9.28
CA LYS A 2 39.94 -36.76 8.95
C LYS A 2 39.14 -35.61 8.31
N SER A 3 38.92 -35.73 7.00
CA SER A 3 38.04 -34.86 6.22
C SER A 3 36.60 -35.03 6.71
N LYS A 4 35.92 -33.91 7.01
CA LYS A 4 34.48 -33.88 7.32
C LYS A 4 33.70 -33.55 6.04
N ILE A 5 32.92 -34.52 5.58
CA ILE A 5 31.85 -34.32 4.59
C ILE A 5 30.66 -33.67 5.31
N VAL A 6 30.15 -32.56 4.78
CA VAL A 6 29.07 -31.76 5.37
C VAL A 6 27.69 -32.28 4.91
N TYR A 7 26.93 -32.88 5.83
CA TYR A 7 25.58 -33.45 5.64
C TYR A 7 24.42 -32.43 5.79
N LYS A 8 24.65 -31.13 5.59
CA LYS A 8 23.64 -30.11 5.96
C LYS A 8 22.45 -29.98 4.99
N SER A 9 22.54 -30.47 3.75
CA SER A 9 21.52 -30.19 2.73
C SER A 9 20.40 -31.23 2.62
N PHE A 10 20.50 -32.38 3.29
CA PHE A 10 19.51 -33.47 3.14
C PHE A 10 18.30 -33.34 4.09
N TRP A 11 18.45 -32.58 5.18
CA TRP A 11 17.45 -32.51 6.26
C TRP A 11 16.36 -31.46 6.01
N PHE A 12 16.67 -30.38 5.29
CA PHE A 12 15.70 -29.30 5.02
C PHE A 12 14.69 -29.67 3.93
N THR A 13 15.12 -30.38 2.89
CA THR A 13 14.23 -30.83 1.80
C THR A 13 13.29 -31.95 2.23
N LEU A 14 13.71 -32.77 3.20
CA LEU A 14 12.89 -33.86 3.74
C LEU A 14 11.78 -33.36 4.69
N MET A 15 12.03 -32.29 5.46
CA MET A 15 11.03 -31.66 6.33
C MET A 15 9.90 -30.97 5.54
N ALA A 16 10.23 -30.32 4.42
CA ALA A 16 9.23 -29.69 3.56
C ALA A 16 8.29 -30.73 2.90
N LEU A 17 8.80 -31.91 2.58
CA LEU A 17 8.01 -33.01 2.02
C LEU A 17 7.03 -33.60 3.05
N ILE A 18 7.40 -33.68 4.32
CA ILE A 18 6.56 -34.18 5.42
C ILE A 18 5.38 -33.23 5.74
N LEU A 19 5.56 -31.92 5.53
CA LEU A 19 4.51 -30.90 5.74
C LEU A 19 3.40 -30.90 4.66
N LEU A 20 3.62 -31.57 3.52
CA LEU A 20 2.68 -31.64 2.40
C LEU A 20 1.91 -32.98 2.35
N MET A 21 2.19 -33.91 3.26
CA MET A 21 1.56 -35.23 3.30
C MET A 21 0.27 -35.20 4.15
N SER A 22 -0.75 -35.95 3.73
CA SER A 22 -1.99 -36.08 4.50
C SER A 22 -1.75 -36.88 5.80
N PRO A 23 -2.57 -36.68 6.86
CA PRO A 23 -2.39 -37.34 8.16
C PRO A 23 -2.34 -38.88 8.05
N ALA A 24 -3.11 -39.45 7.12
CA ALA A 24 -3.18 -40.89 6.89
C ALA A 24 -1.90 -41.50 6.29
N ALA A 25 -1.07 -40.69 5.61
CA ALA A 25 0.19 -41.15 5.01
C ALA A 25 1.33 -41.25 6.03
N LEU A 26 1.20 -40.62 7.20
CA LEU A 26 2.21 -40.59 8.27
C LEU A 26 2.12 -41.80 9.22
N ASP A 27 0.97 -42.46 9.29
CA ASP A 27 0.72 -43.55 10.25
C ASP A 27 1.29 -44.91 9.80
N HIS A 28 1.84 -45.01 8.58
CA HIS A 28 2.37 -46.26 8.01
C HIS A 28 3.91 -46.34 7.97
N ILE A 29 4.65 -45.39 8.54
CA ILE A 29 6.12 -45.42 8.58
C ILE A 29 6.61 -45.99 9.93
N PRO A 30 7.06 -47.26 9.98
CA PRO A 30 7.48 -47.88 11.22
C PRO A 30 8.79 -47.25 11.73
N GLY A 31 8.85 -46.91 13.02
CA GLY A 31 10.06 -46.40 13.68
C GLY A 31 10.21 -44.87 13.75
N TRP A 32 9.26 -44.10 13.22
CA TRP A 32 9.29 -42.62 13.23
C TRP A 32 8.34 -41.97 14.25
N GLN A 33 7.70 -42.76 15.12
CA GLN A 33 6.70 -42.27 16.08
C GLN A 33 7.22 -41.15 17.02
N GLY A 34 8.53 -41.11 17.29
CA GLY A 34 9.15 -40.01 18.05
C GLY A 34 9.29 -38.69 17.28
N ALA A 35 9.52 -38.75 15.96
CA ALA A 35 9.70 -37.57 15.12
C ALA A 35 8.37 -36.87 14.79
N VAL A 36 7.28 -37.64 14.60
CA VAL A 36 5.92 -37.07 14.46
C VAL A 36 5.43 -36.43 15.76
N ALA A 37 5.80 -36.96 16.94
CA ALA A 37 5.49 -36.33 18.21
C ALA A 37 6.26 -35.00 18.38
N PHE A 38 7.53 -34.92 17.97
CA PHE A 38 8.30 -33.68 17.98
C PHE A 38 7.73 -32.62 17.01
N ALA A 39 7.25 -33.04 15.84
CA ALA A 39 6.57 -32.15 14.91
C ALA A 39 5.24 -31.63 15.46
N ARG A 40 4.45 -32.46 16.16
CA ARG A 40 3.17 -32.06 16.78
C ARG A 40 3.35 -31.17 18.02
N THR A 41 4.37 -31.42 18.85
CA THR A 41 4.62 -30.63 20.06
C THR A 41 5.26 -29.26 19.76
N ASN A 42 5.93 -29.11 18.61
CA ASN A 42 6.54 -27.83 18.21
C ASN A 42 5.68 -26.98 17.24
N GLN A 43 4.48 -27.41 16.87
CA GLN A 43 3.54 -26.58 16.11
C GLN A 43 2.91 -25.46 16.96
N ALA A 44 2.99 -25.55 18.30
CA ALA A 44 2.38 -24.58 19.20
C ALA A 44 3.26 -23.35 19.53
N SER A 45 4.56 -23.34 19.20
CA SER A 45 5.49 -22.31 19.70
C SER A 45 6.38 -21.63 18.66
N MET A 46 6.10 -21.74 17.37
CA MET A 46 6.79 -20.94 16.33
C MET A 46 5.90 -20.28 15.29
N VAL A 47 4.58 -20.31 15.50
CA VAL A 47 3.72 -19.23 15.01
C VAL A 47 3.69 -18.18 16.11
N ARG A 48 4.70 -17.30 16.15
CA ARG A 48 4.44 -15.98 16.74
C ARG A 48 3.36 -15.39 15.84
N ALA A 49 2.09 -15.47 16.28
CA ALA A 49 1.03 -14.73 15.64
C ALA A 49 1.48 -13.27 15.64
N TYR A 50 1.95 -12.79 14.49
CA TYR A 50 2.17 -11.37 14.30
C TYR A 50 0.77 -10.78 14.30
N ALA A 51 0.32 -10.35 15.48
CA ALA A 51 -0.92 -9.60 15.58
C ALA A 51 -0.66 -8.28 14.83
N PRO A 52 -1.37 -8.01 13.72
CA PRO A 52 -1.22 -6.75 13.02
C PRO A 52 -1.49 -5.61 14.01
N THR A 53 -0.58 -4.65 14.08
CA THR A 53 -0.69 -3.50 14.99
C THR A 53 -1.16 -2.31 14.19
N ALA A 54 -2.39 -1.86 14.48
CA ALA A 54 -2.90 -0.60 13.96
C ALA A 54 -2.04 0.57 14.47
N SER A 55 -1.55 1.39 13.54
CA SER A 55 -0.76 2.59 13.80
C SER A 55 -1.51 3.85 13.34
N THR A 56 -1.06 5.01 13.83
CA THR A 56 -1.54 6.31 13.37
C THR A 56 -0.39 7.10 12.75
N PHE A 57 -0.58 7.56 11.52
CA PHE A 57 0.38 8.38 10.78
C PHE A 57 -0.17 9.80 10.60
N SER A 58 0.68 10.81 10.78
CA SER A 58 0.28 12.21 10.68
C SER A 58 0.77 12.86 9.38
N VAL A 59 -0.12 13.57 8.70
CA VAL A 59 0.23 14.44 7.56
C VAL A 59 0.34 15.88 8.05
N THR A 60 1.53 16.47 7.93
CA THR A 60 1.86 17.79 8.48
C THR A 60 2.17 18.84 7.43
N ASN A 61 2.24 18.45 6.15
CA ASN A 61 2.42 19.39 5.05
C ASN A 61 1.67 18.96 3.78
N GLY A 62 1.50 19.92 2.88
CA GLY A 62 0.82 19.77 1.60
C GLY A 62 1.71 19.30 0.45
N ASN A 63 2.94 18.87 0.72
CA ASN A 63 3.90 18.52 -0.32
C ASN A 63 3.52 17.21 -1.01
N ALA A 64 3.95 17.04 -2.26
CA ALA A 64 3.68 15.85 -3.05
C ALA A 64 4.37 14.58 -2.52
N SER A 65 5.50 14.75 -1.84
CA SER A 65 6.33 13.66 -1.31
C SER A 65 7.22 14.14 -0.16
N GLY A 66 7.93 13.19 0.44
CA GLY A 66 8.85 13.43 1.55
C GLY A 66 8.18 13.39 2.93
N PRO A 67 8.96 13.51 4.01
CA PRO A 67 8.47 13.41 5.38
C PRO A 67 7.28 14.35 5.65
N GLY A 68 6.23 13.82 6.29
CA GLY A 68 5.02 14.56 6.64
C GLY A 68 4.04 14.81 5.49
N SER A 69 4.34 14.35 4.26
CA SER A 69 3.38 14.36 3.14
C SER A 69 2.36 13.23 3.24
N LEU A 70 1.20 13.41 2.58
CA LEU A 70 0.19 12.37 2.47
C LEU A 70 0.72 11.10 1.79
N ARG A 71 1.54 11.26 0.74
CA ARG A 71 2.14 10.13 0.03
C ARG A 71 3.07 9.33 0.94
N GLN A 72 3.89 10.01 1.75
CA GLN A 72 4.76 9.33 2.69
C GLN A 72 3.96 8.60 3.78
N ALA A 73 2.91 9.23 4.32
CA ALA A 73 2.05 8.59 5.32
C ALA A 73 1.35 7.33 4.78
N VAL A 74 0.97 7.28 3.50
CA VAL A 74 0.43 6.06 2.87
C VAL A 74 1.52 5.02 2.59
N ILE A 75 2.76 5.43 2.31
CA ILE A 75 3.88 4.49 2.20
C ILE A 75 4.17 3.86 3.56
N ASP A 76 4.18 4.65 4.63
CA ASP A 76 4.39 4.16 6.00
C ASP A 76 3.24 3.25 6.42
N ALA A 77 2.00 3.73 6.16
CA ALA A 77 0.79 2.99 5.77
C ALA A 77 1.03 1.53 5.41
N ASN A 78 1.29 1.34 4.12
CA ASN A 78 1.49 0.07 3.41
C ASN A 78 2.63 -0.83 3.94
N ASN A 79 3.50 -0.30 4.80
CA ASN A 79 4.60 -1.05 5.40
C ASN A 79 4.30 -1.49 6.84
N ASN A 80 3.12 -1.18 7.37
CA ASN A 80 2.71 -1.50 8.73
C ASN A 80 1.46 -2.38 8.71
N PRO A 81 1.59 -3.72 8.80
CA PRO A 81 0.44 -4.58 8.64
C PRO A 81 -0.62 -4.31 9.71
N GLY A 82 -1.81 -3.94 9.25
CA GLY A 82 -2.97 -3.70 10.09
C GLY A 82 -3.96 -2.73 9.45
N ALA A 83 -5.07 -2.48 10.15
CA ALA A 83 -5.97 -1.41 9.73
C ALA A 83 -5.47 -0.11 10.35
N ASP A 84 -4.84 0.73 9.54
CA ASP A 84 -4.17 1.93 10.01
C ASP A 84 -5.02 3.20 9.87
N THR A 85 -4.63 4.24 10.60
CA THR A 85 -5.26 5.55 10.52
C THR A 85 -4.25 6.60 10.07
N ILE A 86 -4.60 7.38 9.05
CA ILE A 86 -3.86 8.55 8.61
C ILE A 86 -4.67 9.79 8.99
N VAL A 87 -4.09 10.65 9.82
CA VAL A 87 -4.71 11.91 10.27
C VAL A 87 -3.99 13.08 9.64
N ILE A 88 -4.75 13.96 8.97
CA ILE A 88 -4.22 15.17 8.38
C ILE A 88 -4.36 16.32 9.37
N ASP A 89 -3.24 16.96 9.67
CA ASP A 89 -3.18 18.06 10.63
C ASP A 89 -4.10 19.22 10.18
N PRO A 90 -4.89 19.83 11.09
CA PRO A 90 -5.79 20.94 10.76
C PRO A 90 -5.11 22.17 10.14
N SER A 91 -3.79 22.33 10.31
CA SER A 91 -3.01 23.39 9.66
C SER A 91 -2.78 23.16 8.17
N VAL A 92 -2.95 21.92 7.68
CA VAL A 92 -2.83 21.59 6.26
C VAL A 92 -4.14 21.93 5.55
N THR A 93 -4.10 22.99 4.73
CA THR A 93 -5.28 23.47 3.98
C THR A 93 -5.31 23.00 2.53
N THR A 94 -4.15 22.71 1.96
CA THR A 94 -4.00 22.25 0.58
C THR A 94 -2.97 21.13 0.51
N ILE A 95 -3.28 20.06 -0.22
CA ILE A 95 -2.33 19.00 -0.57
C ILE A 95 -2.23 18.95 -2.09
N LEU A 96 -1.01 18.97 -2.61
CA LEU A 96 -0.68 18.79 -4.02
C LEU A 96 0.00 17.43 -4.16
N PRO A 97 -0.72 16.33 -4.44
CA PRO A 97 -0.17 14.97 -4.41
C PRO A 97 0.74 14.66 -5.61
N LEU A 98 0.80 15.57 -6.59
CA LEU A 98 1.56 15.43 -7.81
C LEU A 98 2.93 16.12 -7.71
N VAL A 99 3.99 15.40 -8.08
CA VAL A 99 5.28 16.00 -8.40
C VAL A 99 5.21 16.45 -9.86
N GLY A 100 5.41 17.74 -10.14
CA GLY A 100 5.57 18.23 -11.52
C GLY A 100 6.78 17.55 -12.21
N PRO A 101 7.09 17.88 -13.48
CA PRO A 101 8.23 17.30 -14.22
C PRO A 101 9.61 17.56 -13.58
N THR A 102 9.66 18.19 -12.41
CA THR A 102 10.86 18.46 -11.64
C THR A 102 11.12 17.32 -10.65
N THR A 103 11.92 16.36 -11.12
CA THR A 103 12.89 15.61 -10.30
C THR A 103 12.37 14.92 -9.03
N ALA A 104 11.54 13.90 -9.19
CA ALA A 104 11.54 12.68 -8.38
C ALA A 104 10.60 11.70 -9.06
N GLY A 105 11.05 10.49 -9.42
CA GLY A 105 10.27 9.47 -10.15
C GLY A 105 9.06 8.88 -9.42
N GLN A 106 8.26 9.69 -8.74
CA GLN A 106 7.00 9.37 -8.08
C GLN A 106 5.86 10.08 -8.81
N PHE A 107 5.68 9.74 -10.08
CA PHE A 107 4.48 10.11 -10.83
C PHE A 107 3.38 9.09 -10.56
N GLY A 108 2.13 9.53 -10.54
CA GLY A 108 0.96 8.64 -10.48
C GLY A 108 0.23 8.64 -9.12
N PRO A 109 -0.76 7.74 -8.99
CA PRO A 109 -1.66 7.73 -7.84
C PRO A 109 -0.91 7.46 -6.54
N ILE A 110 -1.54 7.85 -5.43
CA ILE A 110 -1.18 7.38 -4.10
C ILE A 110 -1.77 5.97 -3.95
N VAL A 111 -0.90 4.96 -4.01
CA VAL A 111 -1.30 3.55 -3.99
C VAL A 111 -1.50 3.10 -2.54
N ILE A 112 -2.69 2.58 -2.24
CA ILE A 112 -3.08 2.01 -0.95
C ILE A 112 -3.09 0.49 -1.12
N LEU A 113 -2.18 -0.20 -0.45
CA LEU A 113 -2.01 -1.65 -0.53
C LEU A 113 -2.58 -2.39 0.68
N GLU A 114 -2.88 -1.66 1.75
CA GLU A 114 -3.51 -2.22 2.95
C GLU A 114 -4.66 -1.38 3.47
N SER A 115 -5.38 -1.90 4.47
CA SER A 115 -6.58 -1.25 4.95
C SER A 115 -6.24 0.03 5.72
N VAL A 116 -6.82 1.16 5.32
CA VAL A 116 -6.51 2.45 5.90
C VAL A 116 -7.74 3.36 6.02
N GLN A 117 -7.79 4.12 7.10
CA GLN A 117 -8.71 5.25 7.25
C GLN A 117 -7.94 6.55 7.10
N ILE A 118 -8.32 7.41 6.16
CA ILE A 118 -7.74 8.73 5.96
C ILE A 118 -8.74 9.79 6.44
N ILE A 119 -8.35 10.54 7.47
CA ILE A 119 -9.18 11.52 8.16
C ILE A 119 -8.56 12.91 7.99
N GLY A 120 -9.29 13.80 7.30
CA GLY A 120 -8.97 15.21 7.18
C GLY A 120 -9.73 16.09 8.18
N PRO A 121 -9.35 17.37 8.31
CA PRO A 121 -9.92 18.30 9.29
C PRO A 121 -11.31 18.85 8.91
N GLY A 122 -11.78 18.60 7.68
CA GLY A 122 -13.09 19.02 7.17
C GLY A 122 -13.05 19.36 5.67
N SER A 123 -14.12 19.05 4.93
CA SER A 123 -14.19 19.31 3.48
C SER A 123 -14.17 20.79 3.08
N THR A 124 -14.42 21.69 4.04
CA THR A 124 -14.30 23.14 3.88
C THR A 124 -12.91 23.66 4.25
N GLN A 125 -12.10 22.86 4.94
CA GLN A 125 -10.79 23.25 5.46
C GLN A 125 -9.64 22.70 4.61
N LEU A 126 -9.79 21.47 4.11
CA LEU A 126 -8.76 20.80 3.32
C LEU A 126 -9.23 20.50 1.89
N THR A 127 -8.44 20.98 0.93
CA THR A 127 -8.53 20.60 -0.49
C THR A 127 -7.32 19.75 -0.91
N ILE A 128 -7.58 18.56 -1.45
CA ILE A 128 -6.58 17.79 -2.20
C ILE A 128 -6.77 18.13 -3.67
N ASP A 129 -5.80 18.81 -4.26
CA ASP A 129 -5.85 19.23 -5.66
C ASP A 129 -4.94 18.34 -6.49
N ASP A 130 -5.52 17.47 -7.33
CA ASP A 130 -4.79 16.54 -8.21
C ASP A 130 -4.17 17.25 -9.42
N GLN A 131 -4.33 18.57 -9.53
CA GLN A 131 -3.66 19.42 -10.53
C GLN A 131 -3.83 18.94 -11.98
N GLN A 132 -4.94 18.24 -12.32
CA GLN A 132 -5.20 17.82 -13.68
C GLN A 132 -5.28 19.03 -14.62
N ALA A 133 -4.46 19.01 -15.67
CA ALA A 133 -4.43 20.03 -16.71
C ALA A 133 -5.15 19.55 -17.99
N PHE A 134 -5.61 20.52 -18.79
CA PHE A 134 -6.26 20.26 -20.08
C PHE A 134 -5.58 21.07 -21.18
N ILE A 135 -5.38 20.46 -22.35
CA ILE A 135 -4.94 21.13 -23.57
C ILE A 135 -6.17 21.47 -24.41
N VAL A 136 -6.28 22.73 -24.82
CA VAL A 136 -7.28 23.19 -25.80
C VAL A 136 -6.53 23.90 -26.92
N GLY A 137 -6.65 23.41 -28.16
CA GLY A 137 -6.06 24.07 -29.34
C GLY A 137 -4.56 24.39 -29.21
N SER A 138 -3.77 23.48 -28.63
CA SER A 138 -2.32 23.62 -28.35
C SER A 138 -1.93 24.54 -27.18
N VAL A 139 -2.88 25.04 -26.39
CA VAL A 139 -2.63 25.81 -25.17
C VAL A 139 -2.84 24.92 -23.94
N ILE A 140 -1.86 24.87 -23.03
CA ILE A 140 -1.99 24.22 -21.72
C ILE A 140 -2.74 25.17 -20.79
N ASN A 141 -3.88 24.73 -20.26
CA ASN A 141 -4.59 25.42 -19.18
C ASN A 141 -4.15 24.84 -17.83
N PRO A 142 -3.34 25.57 -17.02
CA PRO A 142 -2.96 25.13 -15.69
C PRO A 142 -4.16 25.19 -14.72
N PRO A 143 -4.09 24.46 -13.58
CA PRO A 143 -5.13 24.51 -12.54
C PRO A 143 -5.44 25.96 -12.13
N GLY A 144 -6.74 26.31 -12.05
CA GLY A 144 -7.20 27.63 -11.58
C GLY A 144 -7.45 28.70 -12.65
N GLN A 145 -7.30 28.42 -13.96
CA GLN A 145 -7.68 29.36 -15.03
C GLN A 145 -9.10 29.09 -15.58
N VAL A 146 -9.79 30.17 -15.99
CA VAL A 146 -11.15 30.13 -16.55
C VAL A 146 -11.17 29.24 -17.80
N ARG A 147 -12.07 28.25 -17.82
CA ARG A 147 -12.24 27.31 -18.94
C ARG A 147 -12.62 28.06 -20.21
N CYS A 148 -11.70 28.18 -21.16
CA CYS A 148 -12.03 28.63 -22.51
C CYS A 148 -12.83 27.56 -23.26
N SER A 149 -13.78 28.04 -24.08
CA SER A 149 -14.86 27.30 -24.74
C SER A 149 -14.41 26.12 -25.61
N PHE A 150 -15.30 25.13 -25.70
CA PHE A 150 -15.11 23.78 -26.24
C PHE A 150 -14.93 23.72 -27.76
N SER A 151 -13.81 23.14 -28.20
CA SER A 151 -13.74 22.16 -29.31
C SER A 151 -12.35 21.51 -29.24
N ASP A 152 -12.29 20.21 -28.95
CA ASP A 152 -11.07 19.39 -28.78
C ASP A 152 -10.23 19.68 -27.53
N ASN A 153 -10.66 19.08 -26.40
CA ASN A 153 -9.88 19.04 -25.17
C ASN A 153 -9.05 17.75 -25.13
N ALA A 154 -7.74 17.81 -25.39
CA ALA A 154 -6.85 16.71 -25.06
C ALA A 154 -6.45 16.81 -23.58
N VAL A 155 -6.67 15.76 -22.78
CA VAL A 155 -6.28 15.77 -21.36
C VAL A 155 -4.76 15.67 -21.26
N ALA A 156 -4.07 16.73 -20.84
CA ALA A 156 -2.67 16.65 -20.46
C ALA A 156 -2.59 16.16 -19.01
N LYS A 157 -2.46 14.83 -18.83
CA LYS A 157 -2.31 14.26 -17.50
C LYS A 157 -0.89 14.51 -17.01
N LEU A 158 -0.75 15.25 -15.90
CA LEU A 158 0.37 15.08 -15.00
C LEU A 158 0.00 14.08 -13.87
N SER A 159 -1.27 14.08 -13.44
CA SER A 159 -1.98 12.96 -12.79
C SER A 159 -3.47 12.98 -13.15
N GLY A 160 -4.19 11.89 -12.89
CA GLY A 160 -5.65 11.81 -13.11
C GLY A 160 -6.39 10.86 -12.15
N ILE A 161 -5.67 10.18 -11.27
CA ILE A 161 -6.21 9.35 -10.20
C ILE A 161 -5.44 9.75 -8.96
N VAL A 162 -6.13 10.22 -7.90
CA VAL A 162 -5.45 10.59 -6.65
C VAL A 162 -5.09 9.36 -5.84
N PHE A 163 -6.05 8.46 -5.65
CA PHE A 163 -5.87 7.23 -4.87
C PHE A 163 -6.12 6.02 -5.76
N GLN A 164 -5.25 5.02 -5.64
CA GLN A 164 -5.46 3.70 -6.18
C GLN A 164 -5.59 2.71 -5.02
N VAL A 165 -6.75 2.09 -4.85
CA VAL A 165 -6.97 1.07 -3.81
C VAL A 165 -6.68 -0.32 -4.36
N GLY A 166 -5.70 -1.00 -3.76
CA GLY A 166 -5.25 -2.32 -4.18
C GLY A 166 -4.17 -2.30 -5.26
N ALA A 167 -3.57 -3.48 -5.46
CA ALA A 167 -2.64 -3.73 -6.54
C ALA A 167 -3.39 -4.01 -7.85
N THR A 168 -2.71 -3.83 -8.99
CA THR A 168 -3.28 -4.13 -10.32
C THR A 168 -3.31 -5.64 -10.65
N SER A 169 -2.85 -6.48 -9.72
CA SER A 169 -2.84 -7.94 -9.86
C SER A 169 -3.10 -8.62 -8.50
N GLY A 170 -3.69 -9.81 -8.55
CA GLY A 170 -4.09 -10.56 -7.35
C GLY A 170 -5.48 -10.21 -6.83
N ASP A 171 -6.00 -11.05 -5.94
CA ASP A 171 -7.22 -10.75 -5.18
C ASP A 171 -6.86 -9.82 -4.03
N GLN A 172 -7.48 -8.64 -4.01
CA GLN A 172 -7.31 -7.59 -2.99
C GLN A 172 -8.64 -7.20 -2.37
N SER A 173 -9.65 -8.07 -2.44
CA SER A 173 -11.00 -7.81 -1.92
C SER A 173 -11.06 -7.53 -0.42
N SER A 174 -10.02 -7.86 0.34
CA SER A 174 -9.89 -7.55 1.78
C SER A 174 -9.33 -6.16 2.08
N VAL A 175 -8.80 -5.42 1.09
CA VAL A 175 -8.23 -4.08 1.29
C VAL A 175 -9.36 -3.05 1.30
N THR A 176 -9.52 -2.33 2.42
CA THR A 176 -10.53 -1.28 2.55
C THR A 176 -9.88 0.08 2.76
N ALA A 177 -10.28 1.08 1.98
CA ALA A 177 -9.90 2.48 2.19
C ALA A 177 -11.13 3.33 2.54
N SER A 178 -11.06 4.09 3.63
CA SER A 178 -12.09 5.07 4.01
C SER A 178 -11.53 6.49 3.94
N PHE A 179 -12.27 7.40 3.34
CA PHE A 179 -11.87 8.80 3.14
C PHE A 179 -12.89 9.74 3.80
N GLN A 180 -12.44 10.61 4.70
CA GLN A 180 -13.32 11.51 5.46
C GLN A 180 -12.68 12.87 5.65
N GLY A 181 -13.48 13.95 5.69
CA GLY A 181 -12.99 15.25 6.15
C GLY A 181 -12.10 16.02 5.18
N PHE A 182 -12.26 15.85 3.86
CA PHE A 182 -11.59 16.68 2.86
C PHE A 182 -12.36 16.72 1.54
N LYS A 183 -12.06 17.71 0.70
CA LYS A 183 -12.56 17.82 -0.67
C LYS A 183 -11.43 17.48 -1.65
N VAL A 184 -11.75 16.78 -2.74
CA VAL A 184 -10.81 16.54 -3.84
C VAL A 184 -11.23 17.37 -5.06
N THR A 185 -10.27 18.02 -5.72
CA THR A 185 -10.50 18.85 -6.91
C THR A 185 -9.54 18.50 -8.04
N ASN A 186 -9.92 18.88 -9.27
CA ASN A 186 -9.14 18.71 -10.49
C ASN A 186 -8.57 17.29 -10.65
N THR A 187 -9.37 16.26 -10.34
CA THR A 187 -9.03 14.85 -10.53
C THR A 187 -9.93 14.21 -11.58
N SER A 188 -9.44 13.17 -12.28
CA SER A 188 -10.25 12.40 -13.23
C SER A 188 -11.02 11.26 -12.55
N GLY A 189 -10.73 10.94 -11.28
CA GLY A 189 -11.46 9.93 -10.53
C GLY A 189 -10.73 9.40 -9.28
N PHE A 190 -11.46 8.56 -8.56
CA PHE A 190 -10.94 7.65 -7.54
C PHE A 190 -10.96 6.25 -8.14
N VAL A 191 -9.89 5.46 -8.00
CA VAL A 191 -9.85 4.08 -8.50
C VAL A 191 -9.51 3.12 -7.39
#